data_AF-A0A7X7D421-F1
#
_entry.id   AF-A0A7X7D421-F1
#
_cell.length_a   1.000
_cell.length_b   1.000
_cell.length_c   1.000
_cell.angle_alpha   90.00
_cell.angle_beta   90.00
_cell.angle_gamma   90.00
#
_symmetry.space_group_name_H-M   'P 1'
#
loop_
_entity.id
_entity.type
_entity.pdbx_description
1 polymer ?
#
loop_
_entity_poly.entity_id
_entity_poly.type
_entity_poly.pdbx_seq_one_letter_code
_entity_poly.pdbx_strand_id
1 'polypeptide(L)'
;MPNQTLRQMARRRVLDAQIRVRQREEARDKRRRRLGVIVVTALAERDKQVRAFESRAAQALDDLIVREGLTVHEAAEWCDLAMRDVRRLRRDYKKSVDDPAASEIAAGDGATSPVDVRQDEP
;
A
#
# COMPACT_ATOMS: atom_id res chain seq x y z
N MET A 1 27.42 -5.42 -58.04
CA MET A 1 27.48 -5.36 -56.56
C MET A 1 26.08 -5.34 -55.89
N PRO A 2 25.23 -6.38 -56.03
CA PRO A 2 23.89 -6.44 -55.42
C PRO A 2 23.84 -7.03 -53.99
N ASN A 3 24.89 -7.74 -53.54
CA ASN A 3 24.89 -8.42 -52.24
C ASN A 3 25.10 -7.48 -51.04
N GLN A 4 25.67 -6.28 -51.26
CA GLN A 4 25.94 -5.30 -50.20
C GLN A 4 24.67 -4.56 -49.75
N THR A 5 23.78 -4.24 -50.69
CA THR A 5 22.49 -3.60 -50.41
C THR A 5 21.53 -4.56 -49.71
N LEU A 6 21.51 -5.84 -50.09
CA LEU A 6 20.70 -6.87 -49.40
C LEU A 6 21.10 -7.03 -47.92
N ARG A 7 22.41 -7.05 -47.62
CA ARG A 7 22.92 -7.11 -46.24
C ARG A 7 22.54 -5.87 -45.43
N GLN A 8 22.58 -4.68 -46.02
CA GLN A 8 22.15 -3.44 -45.35
C GLN A 8 20.65 -3.44 -45.05
N MET A 9 19.82 -3.87 -45.99
CA MET A 9 18.38 -4.02 -45.77
C MET A 9 18.07 -5.04 -44.67
N ALA A 10 18.79 -6.17 -44.65
CA ALA A 10 18.65 -7.18 -43.60
C ALA A 10 19.01 -6.61 -42.21
N ARG A 11 20.13 -5.86 -42.11
CA ARG A 11 20.53 -5.19 -40.85
C ARG A 11 19.46 -4.21 -40.37
N ARG A 12 18.95 -3.36 -41.26
CA ARG A 12 17.89 -2.40 -40.92
C ARG A 12 16.64 -3.10 -40.40
N ARG A 13 16.18 -4.17 -41.07
CA ARG A 13 15.02 -4.97 -40.63
C ARG A 13 15.21 -5.58 -39.25
N VAL A 14 16.41 -6.09 -38.94
CA VAL A 14 16.74 -6.65 -37.62
C VAL A 14 16.73 -5.55 -36.56
N LEU A 15 17.36 -4.40 -36.81
CA LEU A 15 17.38 -3.27 -35.89
C LEU A 15 15.96 -2.76 -35.59
N ASP A 16 15.14 -2.59 -36.63
CA ASP A 16 13.76 -2.15 -36.47
C ASP A 16 12.94 -3.16 -35.64
N ALA A 17 13.18 -4.46 -35.82
CA ALA A 17 12.54 -5.50 -35.01
C ALA A 17 12.98 -5.44 -33.54
N GLN A 18 14.27 -5.26 -33.27
CA GLN A 18 14.81 -5.12 -31.92
C GLN A 18 14.25 -3.89 -31.20
N ILE A 19 14.19 -2.74 -31.89
CA ILE A 19 13.59 -1.51 -31.34
C ILE A 19 12.13 -1.76 -30.94
N ARG A 20 11.34 -2.39 -31.82
CA ARG A 20 9.93 -2.71 -31.49
C ARG A 20 9.79 -3.65 -30.31
N VAL A 21 10.65 -4.66 -30.18
CA VAL A 21 10.63 -5.57 -29.02
C VAL A 21 10.93 -4.77 -27.76
N ARG A 22 12.02 -4.01 -27.75
CA ARG A 22 12.42 -3.18 -26.60
C ARG A 22 11.31 -2.21 -26.19
N GLN A 23 10.72 -1.48 -27.13
CA GLN A 23 9.61 -0.56 -26.84
C GLN A 23 8.40 -1.25 -26.21
N ARG A 24 8.05 -2.47 -26.67
CA ARG A 24 6.96 -3.25 -26.08
C ARG A 24 7.27 -3.69 -24.66
N GLU A 25 8.51 -4.09 -24.41
CA GLU A 25 8.97 -4.49 -23.08
C GLU A 25 8.98 -3.31 -22.12
N GLU A 26 9.55 -2.18 -22.53
CA GLU A 26 9.53 -0.93 -21.76
C GLU A 26 8.10 -0.48 -21.45
N ALA A 27 7.18 -0.55 -22.43
CA ALA A 27 5.79 -0.22 -22.20
C ALA A 27 5.11 -1.19 -21.23
N ARG A 28 5.43 -2.49 -21.31
CA ARG A 28 4.92 -3.51 -20.39
C ARG A 28 5.44 -3.27 -18.98
N ASP A 29 6.71 -2.93 -18.83
CA ASP A 29 7.31 -2.68 -17.52
C ASP A 29 6.83 -1.37 -16.91
N LYS A 30 6.62 -0.31 -17.71
CA LYS A 30 5.93 0.91 -17.26
C LYS A 30 4.53 0.61 -16.73
N ARG A 31 3.74 -0.21 -17.45
CA ARG A 31 2.41 -0.64 -16.98
C ARG A 31 2.49 -1.45 -15.68
N ARG A 32 3.42 -2.40 -15.59
CA ARG A 32 3.62 -3.22 -14.38
C ARG A 32 3.99 -2.37 -13.17
N ARG A 33 4.91 -1.41 -13.33
CA ARG A 33 5.30 -0.47 -12.26
C ARG A 33 4.09 0.32 -11.77
N ARG A 34 3.31 0.91 -12.68
CA ARG A 34 2.09 1.65 -12.33
C ARG A 34 1.08 0.77 -11.58
N LEU A 35 0.83 -0.44 -12.07
CA LEU A 35 -0.09 -1.37 -11.40
C LEU A 35 0.42 -1.80 -10.02
N GLY A 36 1.72 -2.04 -9.88
CA GLY A 36 2.33 -2.35 -8.59
C GLY A 36 2.14 -1.24 -7.56
N VAL A 37 2.36 0.02 -7.96
CA VAL A 37 2.10 1.19 -7.09
C VAL A 37 0.63 1.22 -6.68
N ILE A 38 -0.31 1.09 -7.63
CA ILE A 38 -1.75 1.11 -7.33
C ILE A 38 -2.12 0.03 -6.30
N VAL A 39 -1.63 -1.20 -6.46
CA VAL A 39 -1.93 -2.31 -5.55
C VAL A 39 -1.41 -2.02 -4.14
N VAL A 40 -0.15 -1.60 -4.02
CA VAL A 40 0.45 -1.36 -2.70
C VAL A 40 -0.19 -0.16 -2.01
N THR A 41 -0.48 0.93 -2.74
CA THR A 41 -1.18 2.09 -2.19
C THR A 41 -2.58 1.72 -1.70
N ALA A 42 -3.38 1.00 -2.50
CA ALA A 42 -4.72 0.59 -2.11
C ALA A 42 -4.73 -0.30 -0.85
N LEU A 43 -3.75 -1.21 -0.74
CA LEU A 43 -3.60 -2.05 0.46
C LEU A 43 -3.19 -1.21 1.68
N ALA A 44 -2.25 -0.27 1.52
CA ALA A 44 -1.82 0.60 2.61
C ALA A 44 -2.96 1.50 3.11
N GLU A 45 -3.75 2.07 2.20
CA GLU A 45 -4.93 2.87 2.54
C GLU A 45 -6.00 2.05 3.27
N ARG A 46 -6.27 0.83 2.79
CA ARG A 46 -7.17 -0.10 3.47
C ARG A 46 -6.69 -0.39 4.88
N ASP A 47 -5.41 -0.75 5.04
CA ASP A 47 -4.86 -1.10 6.34
C ASP A 47 -4.85 0.09 7.29
N LYS A 48 -4.66 1.32 6.79
CA LYS A 48 -4.85 2.56 7.57
C LYS A 48 -6.28 2.71 8.07
N GLN A 49 -7.28 2.47 7.21
CA GLN A 49 -8.70 2.53 7.62
C GLN A 49 -9.05 1.44 8.63
N VAL A 50 -8.61 0.20 8.41
CA VAL A 50 -8.79 -0.91 9.35
C VAL A 50 -8.21 -0.55 10.72
N ARG A 51 -6.97 -0.04 10.77
CA ARG A 51 -6.37 0.43 12.02
C ARG A 51 -7.20 1.50 12.71
N ALA A 52 -7.73 2.47 11.98
CA ALA A 52 -8.59 3.51 12.55
C ALA A 52 -9.88 2.93 13.17
N PHE A 53 -10.50 1.94 12.52
CA PHE A 53 -11.67 1.25 13.06
C PHE A 53 -11.32 0.40 14.28
N GLU A 54 -10.21 -0.33 14.25
CA GLU A 54 -9.73 -1.12 15.39
C GLU A 54 -9.40 -0.23 16.59
N SER A 55 -8.74 0.91 16.41
CA SER A 55 -8.45 1.86 17.48
C SER A 55 -9.74 2.41 18.11
N ARG A 56 -10.74 2.77 17.28
CA ARG A 56 -12.04 3.25 17.80
C ARG A 56 -12.77 2.16 18.58
N ALA A 57 -12.77 0.93 18.08
CA ALA A 57 -13.38 -0.21 18.77
C ALA A 57 -12.66 -0.50 20.10
N ALA A 58 -11.34 -0.44 20.11
CA ALA A 58 -10.55 -0.71 21.31
C ALA A 58 -10.71 0.38 22.38
N GLN A 59 -10.80 1.66 21.97
CA GLN A 59 -11.14 2.76 22.87
C GLN A 59 -12.52 2.54 23.52
N ALA A 60 -13.55 2.25 22.71
CA ALA A 60 -14.90 2.02 23.23
C ALA A 60 -14.96 0.82 24.18
N LEU A 61 -14.22 -0.25 23.87
CA LEU A 61 -14.09 -1.42 24.74
C LEU A 61 -13.38 -1.08 26.05
N ASP A 62 -12.35 -0.24 26.02
CA ASP A 62 -11.66 0.20 27.24
C ASP A 62 -12.57 1.11 28.09
N ASP A 63 -13.36 1.98 27.46
CA ASP A 63 -14.35 2.80 28.16
C ASP A 63 -15.43 1.93 28.85
N LEU A 64 -15.94 0.88 28.19
CA LEU A 64 -16.87 -0.08 28.83
C LEU A 64 -16.26 -0.74 30.08
N ILE A 65 -14.97 -1.05 30.05
CA ILE A 65 -14.30 -1.74 31.15
C ILE A 65 -13.91 -0.77 32.27
N VAL A 66 -13.34 0.37 31.92
CA VAL A 66 -12.72 1.31 32.88
C VAL A 66 -13.74 2.31 33.42
N ARG A 67 -14.61 2.86 32.56
CA ARG A 67 -15.59 3.87 32.96
C ARG A 67 -16.88 3.26 33.44
N GLU A 68 -17.41 2.29 32.69
CA GLU A 68 -18.67 1.61 33.05
C GLU A 68 -18.45 0.44 34.02
N GLY A 69 -17.18 0.06 34.27
CA GLY A 69 -16.80 -0.88 35.32
C GLY A 69 -17.03 -2.37 34.98
N LEU A 70 -17.29 -2.70 33.71
CA LEU A 70 -17.45 -4.08 33.28
C LEU A 70 -16.14 -4.85 33.45
N THR A 71 -16.23 -6.10 33.88
CA THR A 71 -15.12 -7.03 33.75
C THR A 71 -14.85 -7.35 32.27
N VAL A 72 -13.65 -7.86 31.98
CA VAL A 72 -13.28 -8.27 30.62
C VAL A 72 -14.22 -9.34 30.06
N HIS A 73 -14.76 -10.20 30.92
CA HIS A 73 -15.68 -11.26 30.51
C HIS A 73 -17.07 -10.70 30.19
N GLU A 74 -17.61 -9.84 31.06
CA GLU A 74 -18.88 -9.17 30.83
C GLU A 74 -18.83 -8.29 29.57
N ALA A 75 -17.73 -7.57 29.34
CA ALA A 75 -17.55 -6.81 28.11
C ALA A 75 -17.50 -7.70 26.85
N ALA A 76 -16.96 -8.91 26.97
CA ALA A 76 -16.94 -9.87 25.87
C ALA A 76 -18.35 -10.41 25.57
N GLU A 77 -19.11 -10.77 26.60
CA GLU A 77 -20.50 -11.20 26.43
C GLU A 77 -21.39 -10.07 25.91
N TRP A 78 -21.22 -8.86 26.45
CA TRP A 78 -21.99 -7.68 26.07
C TRP A 78 -21.81 -7.32 24.58
N CYS A 79 -20.59 -7.44 24.08
CA CYS A 79 -20.26 -7.15 22.69
C CYS A 79 -20.40 -8.37 21.76
N ASP A 80 -20.80 -9.54 22.28
CA ASP A 80 -20.79 -10.82 21.56
C ASP A 80 -19.45 -11.11 20.85
N LEU A 81 -18.35 -10.92 21.61
CA LEU A 81 -16.99 -11.11 21.12
C LEU A 81 -16.29 -12.27 21.80
N ALA A 82 -15.46 -12.97 21.03
CA ALA A 82 -14.56 -13.96 21.61
C ALA A 82 -13.56 -13.28 22.56
N MET A 83 -13.29 -13.93 23.70
CA MET A 83 -12.30 -13.43 24.69
C MET A 83 -10.92 -13.15 24.09
N ARG A 84 -10.53 -13.87 23.03
CA ARG A 84 -9.28 -13.63 22.29
C ARG A 84 -9.26 -12.23 21.66
N ASP A 85 -10.36 -11.81 21.05
CA ASP A 85 -10.44 -10.54 20.33
C ASP A 85 -10.51 -9.36 21.31
N VAL A 86 -11.26 -9.51 22.41
CA VAL A 86 -11.26 -8.53 23.52
C VAL A 86 -9.84 -8.33 24.08
N ARG A 87 -9.11 -9.43 24.33
CA ARG A 87 -7.72 -9.35 24.80
C ARG A 87 -6.77 -8.74 23.77
N ARG A 88 -6.99 -8.98 22.47
CA ARG A 88 -6.20 -8.39 21.38
C ARG A 88 -6.40 -6.88 21.35
N LEU A 89 -7.65 -6.42 21.25
CA LEU A 89 -8.01 -5.00 21.19
C LEU A 89 -7.45 -4.24 22.40
N ARG A 90 -7.57 -4.78 23.62
CA ARG A 90 -7.02 -4.13 24.81
C ARG A 90 -5.49 -4.04 24.81
N ARG A 91 -4.80 -5.08 24.33
CA ARG A 91 -3.34 -5.07 24.23
C ARG A 91 -2.87 -4.02 23.24
N ASP A 92 -3.50 -4.00 22.06
CA ASP A 92 -3.14 -3.09 20.98
C ASP A 92 -3.45 -1.64 21.35
N TYR A 93 -4.57 -1.39 22.05
CA TYR A 93 -4.91 -0.08 22.59
C TYR A 93 -3.88 0.40 23.62
N LYS A 94 -3.56 -0.41 24.64
CA LYS A 94 -2.53 -0.05 25.64
C LYS A 94 -1.20 0.28 24.99
N LYS A 95 -0.76 -0.56 24.04
CA LYS A 95 0.46 -0.29 23.27
C LYS A 95 0.40 1.05 22.52
N SER A 96 -0.76 1.41 21.95
CA SER A 96 -0.93 2.69 21.25
C SER A 96 -0.97 3.91 22.19
N VAL A 97 -1.46 3.73 23.42
CA VAL A 97 -1.50 4.78 24.44
C VAL A 97 -0.10 4.99 25.04
N ASP A 98 0.64 3.90 25.27
CA ASP A 98 1.98 3.92 25.86
C ASP A 98 3.06 4.45 24.89
N ASP A 99 2.84 4.36 23.57
CA ASP A 99 3.75 4.84 22.52
C ASP A 99 3.01 5.68 21.46
N PRO A 100 2.73 6.97 21.74
CA PRO A 100 1.96 7.84 20.85
C PRO A 100 2.69 8.16 19.54
N ALA A 101 4.04 8.06 19.51
CA ALA A 101 4.86 8.32 18.33
C ALA A 101 4.66 7.28 17.23
N ALA A 102 4.27 6.05 17.57
CA ALA A 102 3.94 5.00 16.60
C ALA A 102 2.64 5.26 15.83
N SER A 103 1.73 6.10 16.35
CA SER A 103 0.44 6.38 15.71
C SER A 103 0.51 7.45 14.61
N GLU A 104 1.41 8.43 14.73
CA GLU A 104 1.55 9.54 13.77
C GLU A 104 2.29 9.12 12.48
N ILE A 105 3.30 8.24 12.59
CA ILE A 105 4.08 7.74 11.44
C ILE A 105 3.22 6.86 10.52
N ALA A 106 2.17 6.21 11.06
CA ALA A 106 1.21 5.42 10.28
C ALA A 106 0.16 6.30 9.56
N ALA A 107 0.00 7.57 9.96
CA ALA A 107 -1.01 8.48 9.44
C ALA A 107 -0.49 9.38 8.31
N GLY A 108 0.81 9.70 8.29
CA GLY A 108 1.39 10.68 7.37
C GLY A 108 2.56 10.14 6.56
N ASP A 109 2.28 9.44 5.46
CA ASP A 109 3.14 9.51 4.27
C ASP A 109 2.35 9.11 3.02
N GLY A 110 1.77 10.11 2.34
CA GLY A 110 0.94 9.91 1.16
C GLY A 110 0.93 11.10 0.21
N ALA A 111 1.83 12.06 0.39
CA ALA A 111 1.98 13.21 -0.50
C ALA A 111 3.27 13.06 -1.31
N THR A 112 3.39 12.00 -2.11
CA THR A 112 4.33 12.03 -3.24
C THR A 112 3.62 12.70 -4.41
N SER A 113 3.77 14.02 -4.48
CA SER A 113 3.48 14.81 -5.67
C SER A 113 4.09 14.13 -6.90
N PRO A 114 3.38 14.09 -8.04
CA PRO A 114 3.95 13.57 -9.27
C PRO A 114 5.07 14.50 -9.70
N VAL A 115 6.31 14.00 -9.72
CA VAL A 115 7.44 14.71 -10.30
C VAL A 115 7.14 14.90 -11.79
N ASP A 116 6.90 16.16 -12.15
CA ASP A 116 6.73 16.65 -13.51
C ASP A 116 8.10 16.56 -14.21
N VAL A 117 8.30 15.50 -14.98
CA VAL A 117 9.51 15.32 -15.80
C VAL A 117 9.35 16.18 -17.05
N ARG A 118 9.70 17.47 -16.93
CA ARG A 118 9.95 18.34 -18.08
C ARG A 118 11.22 17.87 -18.78
N GLN A 119 11.06 17.25 -19.95
CA GLN A 119 12.13 17.11 -20.94
C GLN A 119 12.04 18.29 -21.89
N ASP A 120 12.93 19.27 -21.73
CA ASP A 120 13.25 20.26 -22.75
C ASP A 120 14.76 20.16 -23.01
N GLU A 121 15.13 19.73 -24.22
CA GLU A 121 16.40 20.05 -24.85
C GLU A 121 16.13 20.40 -26.32
N PRO A 122 16.75 21.46 -26.88
CA PRO A 122 16.96 21.56 -28.32
C PRO A 122 18.15 20.72 -28.80
#